data_AF-A0A507FJT9-F1
#
_entry.id   AF-A0A507FJT9-F1
#
_cell.length_a   1.000
_cell.length_b   1.000
_cell.length_c   1.000
_cell.angle_alpha   90.00
_cell.angle_beta   90.00
_cell.angle_gamma   90.00
#
_symmetry.space_group_name_H-M   'P 1'
#
loop_
_entity.id
_entity.type
_entity.pdbx_description
1 polymer ?
#
loop_
_entity_poly.entity_id
_entity_poly.type
_entity_poly.pdbx_seq_one_letter_code
_entity_poly.pdbx_strand_id
1 'polypeptide(L)'
;MKCLSTYGAVSNTKLARLYGFIIPDNRYDDYTLVLSTSPYAPFFSHKAEIYQDVGIPLDSNFSLTQKEPLPVAVLQYLRIQRLEWSELNFATAAVEKSKVGLNRITLRNEQEILCKRLKEFFRTSL
;
A
#
# COMPACT_ATOMS: atom_id res chain seq x y z
N MET A 1 -27.36 31.80 -18.60
CA MET A 1 -26.73 30.52 -19.00
C MET A 1 -25.43 30.38 -18.19
N LYS A 2 -25.28 29.35 -17.35
CA LYS A 2 -24.00 29.03 -16.70
C LYS A 2 -23.30 27.98 -17.55
N CYS A 3 -22.11 28.28 -18.05
CA CYS A 3 -21.25 27.32 -18.72
C CYS A 3 -20.35 26.68 -17.68
N LEU A 4 -20.47 25.36 -17.47
CA LEU A 4 -19.63 24.61 -16.53
C LEU A 4 -18.46 24.00 -17.30
N SER A 5 -17.24 24.36 -16.90
CA SER A 5 -16.01 23.72 -17.41
C SER A 5 -15.61 22.56 -16.51
N THR A 6 -14.95 21.54 -17.08
CA THR A 6 -14.47 20.37 -16.35
C THR A 6 -13.13 20.66 -15.65
N TYR A 7 -12.99 20.23 -14.39
CA TYR A 7 -11.76 20.43 -13.59
C TYR A 7 -10.63 19.44 -13.93
N GLY A 8 -10.87 18.48 -14.83
CA GLY A 8 -9.92 17.42 -15.19
C GLY A 8 -9.93 16.24 -14.22
N ALA A 9 -8.83 15.45 -14.24
CA ALA A 9 -8.65 14.27 -13.40
C ALA A 9 -8.17 14.66 -11.99
N VAL A 10 -9.10 15.08 -11.13
CA VAL A 10 -8.82 15.58 -9.78
C VAL A 10 -9.67 14.79 -8.77
N SER A 11 -9.07 14.32 -7.67
CA SER A 11 -9.77 13.60 -6.62
C SER A 11 -10.62 14.50 -5.73
N ASN A 12 -11.61 13.92 -5.03
CA ASN A 12 -12.47 14.70 -4.16
C ASN A 12 -11.70 15.27 -2.96
N THR A 13 -10.67 14.57 -2.48
CA THR A 13 -9.77 15.09 -1.43
C THR A 13 -9.17 16.45 -1.82
N LYS A 14 -8.69 16.57 -3.06
CA LYS A 14 -8.12 17.83 -3.58
C LYS A 14 -9.20 18.86 -3.90
N LEU A 15 -10.33 18.44 -4.47
CA LEU A 15 -11.46 19.33 -4.78
C LEU A 15 -12.05 19.97 -3.52
N ALA A 16 -12.28 19.17 -2.48
CA ALA A 16 -12.81 19.64 -1.21
C ALA A 16 -11.84 20.62 -0.55
N ARG A 17 -10.53 20.30 -0.56
CA ARG A 17 -9.50 21.14 0.08
C ARG A 17 -9.26 22.47 -0.63
N LEU A 18 -9.24 22.48 -1.96
CA LEU A 18 -8.88 23.67 -2.75
C LEU A 18 -10.09 24.50 -3.18
N TYR A 19 -11.23 23.86 -3.43
CA TYR A 19 -12.41 24.51 -4.01
C TYR A 19 -13.67 24.39 -3.15
N GLY A 20 -13.65 23.61 -2.06
CA GLY A 20 -14.75 23.54 -1.10
C GLY A 20 -15.97 22.73 -1.56
N PHE A 21 -15.83 21.85 -2.56
CA PHE A 21 -16.90 20.97 -3.01
C PHE A 21 -16.39 19.57 -3.38
N ILE A 22 -17.30 18.61 -3.46
CA ILE A 22 -17.03 17.24 -3.92
C ILE A 22 -17.88 16.91 -5.15
N ILE A 23 -17.42 15.98 -5.96
CA ILE A 23 -18.17 15.45 -7.10
C ILE A 23 -18.67 14.05 -6.73
N PRO A 24 -19.99 13.78 -6.76
CA PRO A 24 -20.51 12.44 -6.53
C PRO A 24 -20.01 11.48 -7.61
N ASP A 25 -19.70 10.24 -7.23
CA ASP A 25 -19.16 9.19 -8.12
C ASP A 25 -17.94 9.62 -8.94
N ASN A 26 -17.04 10.40 -8.33
CA ASN A 26 -15.81 10.80 -8.98
C ASN A 26 -14.89 9.59 -9.24
N ARG A 27 -14.76 9.21 -10.51
CA ARG A 27 -13.87 8.12 -10.96
C ARG A 27 -12.37 8.35 -10.66
N TYR A 28 -11.99 9.58 -10.34
CA TYR A 28 -10.63 9.98 -10.00
C TYR A 28 -10.43 10.13 -8.50
N ASP A 29 -11.41 9.71 -7.69
CA ASP A 29 -11.27 9.77 -6.25
C ASP A 29 -10.17 8.81 -5.77
N ASP A 30 -9.43 9.27 -4.77
CA ASP A 30 -8.26 8.59 -4.26
C ASP A 30 -8.20 8.62 -2.73
N TYR A 31 -7.65 7.55 -2.16
CA TYR A 31 -7.41 7.39 -0.74
C TYR A 31 -5.93 7.11 -0.53
N THR A 32 -5.26 7.90 0.31
CA THR A 32 -3.86 7.67 0.63
C THR A 32 -3.73 6.67 1.77
N LEU A 33 -3.14 5.51 1.49
CA LEU A 33 -2.74 4.53 2.49
C LEU A 33 -1.29 4.81 2.91
N VAL A 34 -1.12 5.19 4.17
CA VAL A 34 0.19 5.42 4.79
C VAL A 34 0.63 4.14 5.48
N LEU A 35 1.74 3.55 5.04
CA LEU A 35 2.34 2.38 5.65
C LEU A 35 3.71 2.72 6.22
N SER A 36 3.88 2.42 7.50
CA SER A 36 5.13 2.58 8.22
C SER A 36 5.43 1.32 9.02
N THR A 37 6.72 0.98 9.12
CA THR A 37 7.20 -0.12 9.92
C THR A 37 7.90 0.44 11.15
N SER A 38 7.39 0.11 12.33
CA SER A 38 7.95 0.60 13.59
C SER A 38 9.38 0.09 13.79
N PRO A 39 10.33 0.93 14.26
CA PRO A 39 11.69 0.50 14.57
C PRO A 39 11.74 -0.53 15.71
N TYR A 40 10.69 -0.61 16.53
CA TYR A 40 10.56 -1.60 17.60
C TYR A 40 9.93 -2.91 17.12
N ALA A 41 9.63 -3.04 15.83
CA ALA A 41 9.07 -4.27 15.28
C ALA A 41 10.11 -5.40 15.27
N PRO A 42 9.69 -6.67 15.44
CA PRO A 42 10.58 -7.80 15.31
C PRO A 42 11.26 -7.82 13.94
N PHE A 43 12.57 -8.06 13.95
CA PHE A 43 13.42 -8.17 12.76
C PHE A 43 13.44 -6.90 11.89
N PHE A 44 13.27 -5.73 12.50
CA PHE A 44 13.24 -4.45 11.80
C PHE A 44 14.43 -4.25 10.86
N SER A 45 15.66 -4.52 11.31
CA SER A 45 16.87 -4.34 10.48
C SER A 45 16.84 -5.17 9.20
N HIS A 46 16.50 -6.46 9.30
CA HIS A 46 16.43 -7.36 8.15
C HIS A 46 15.30 -6.95 7.20
N LYS A 47 14.16 -6.49 7.73
CA LYS A 47 13.06 -5.98 6.92
C LYS A 47 13.45 -4.69 6.20
N ALA A 48 14.19 -3.80 6.86
CA ALA A 48 14.69 -2.55 6.28
C ALA A 48 15.64 -2.81 5.10
N GLU A 49 16.52 -3.79 5.21
CA GLU A 49 17.39 -4.24 4.11
C GLU A 49 16.56 -4.74 2.93
N ILE A 50 15.58 -5.62 3.17
CA ILE A 50 14.68 -6.13 2.12
C ILE A 50 13.88 -4.99 1.46
N TYR A 51 13.40 -4.02 2.25
CA TYR A 51 12.72 -2.83 1.71
C TYR A 51 13.62 -2.02 0.79
N GLN A 52 14.88 -1.81 1.20
CA GLN A 52 15.88 -1.09 0.41
C GLN A 52 16.20 -1.83 -0.89
N ASP A 53 16.37 -3.15 -0.85
CA ASP A 53 16.67 -3.98 -2.02
C ASP A 53 15.52 -4.01 -3.04
N VAL A 54 14.28 -3.94 -2.56
CA VAL A 54 13.07 -3.87 -3.42
C VAL A 54 12.78 -2.43 -3.88
N GLY A 55 13.48 -1.42 -3.33
CA GLY A 55 13.28 -0.01 -3.67
C GLY A 55 12.02 0.60 -3.07
N ILE A 56 11.49 0.05 -1.98
CA ILE A 56 10.32 0.56 -1.28
C ILE A 56 10.77 1.28 0.00
N PRO A 57 10.46 2.58 0.18
CA PRO A 57 10.80 3.29 1.41
C PRO A 57 10.12 2.70 2.65
N LEU A 58 10.80 2.77 3.80
CA LEU A 58 10.26 2.32 5.11
C LEU A 58 8.94 3.02 5.46
N ASP A 59 8.84 4.31 5.17
CA ASP A 59 7.62 5.10 5.29
C ASP A 59 7.11 5.42 3.89
N SER A 60 6.03 4.76 3.49
CA SER A 60 5.50 4.83 2.13
C SER A 60 4.04 5.29 2.11
N ASN A 61 3.75 6.23 1.20
CA ASN A 61 2.40 6.71 0.93
C ASN A 61 1.93 6.14 -0.40
N PHE A 62 0.87 5.34 -0.37
CA PHE A 62 0.29 4.73 -1.57
C PHE A 62 -1.06 5.37 -1.85
N SER A 63 -1.23 5.94 -3.04
CA SER A 63 -2.54 6.44 -3.49
C SER A 63 -3.33 5.27 -4.08
N LEU A 64 -4.46 4.96 -3.46
CA LEU A 64 -5.41 3.93 -3.87
C LEU A 64 -6.55 4.60 -4.63
N THR A 65 -6.99 4.00 -5.72
CA THR A 65 -8.16 4.50 -6.47
C THR A 65 -9.24 3.42 -6.52
N GLN A 66 -10.48 3.78 -6.83
CA GLN A 66 -11.53 2.76 -7.02
C GLN A 66 -11.17 1.73 -8.11
N LYS A 67 -10.39 2.12 -9.12
CA LYS A 67 -9.96 1.22 -10.21
C LYS A 67 -8.86 0.27 -9.76
N GLU A 68 -7.97 0.75 -8.92
CA GLU A 68 -6.84 -0.01 -8.39
C GLU A 68 -6.85 0.10 -6.85
N PRO A 69 -7.70 -0.69 -6.18
CA PRO A 69 -7.90 -0.57 -4.74
C PRO A 69 -6.71 -1.11 -3.94
N LEU A 70 -5.83 -1.90 -4.56
CA LEU A 70 -4.68 -2.49 -3.90
C LEU A 70 -3.52 -2.70 -4.90
N PRO A 71 -2.68 -1.67 -5.12
CA PRO A 71 -1.50 -1.76 -5.97
C PRO A 71 -0.54 -2.87 -5.52
N VAL A 72 0.20 -3.43 -6.48
CA VAL A 72 1.19 -4.49 -6.22
C VAL A 72 2.24 -4.05 -5.19
N ALA A 73 2.65 -2.78 -5.22
CA ALA A 73 3.62 -2.23 -4.26
C ALA A 73 3.09 -2.23 -2.82
N VAL A 74 1.78 -2.02 -2.61
CA VAL A 74 1.14 -2.13 -1.29
C VAL A 74 1.19 -3.57 -0.80
N LEU A 75 0.86 -4.53 -1.67
CA LEU A 75 0.94 -5.96 -1.32
C LEU A 75 2.37 -6.36 -0.98
N GLN A 76 3.36 -5.91 -1.75
CA GLN A 76 4.77 -6.16 -1.47
C GLN A 76 5.18 -5.57 -0.13
N TYR A 77 4.77 -4.33 0.17
CA TYR A 77 5.06 -3.70 1.45
C TYR A 77 4.51 -4.55 2.61
N LEU A 78 3.23 -4.95 2.52
CA LEU A 78 2.56 -5.73 3.55
C LEU A 78 3.19 -7.12 3.73
N ARG A 79 3.64 -7.75 2.64
CA ARG A 79 4.37 -9.04 2.68
C ARG A 79 5.65 -8.94 3.49
N ILE A 80 6.47 -7.94 3.19
CA ILE A 80 7.73 -7.69 3.91
C ILE A 80 7.44 -7.38 5.38
N GLN A 81 6.43 -6.55 5.65
CA GLN A 81 6.05 -6.16 7.01
C GLN A 81 5.73 -7.39 7.87
N ARG A 82 5.11 -8.41 7.27
CA ARG A 82 4.60 -9.62 7.93
C ARG A 82 5.56 -10.80 7.93
N LEU A 83 6.77 -10.64 7.40
CA LEU A 83 7.78 -11.68 7.44
C LEU A 83 8.09 -12.12 8.87
N GLU A 84 8.09 -13.43 9.06
CA GLU A 84 8.64 -14.09 10.24
C GLU A 84 10.08 -14.55 10.02
N TRP A 85 10.76 -14.90 11.13
CA TRP A 85 12.16 -15.30 11.11
C TRP A 85 12.48 -16.40 10.09
N SER A 86 11.64 -17.43 10.01
CA SER A 86 11.80 -18.54 9.05
C SER A 86 11.65 -18.12 7.58
N GLU A 87 11.00 -17.00 7.33
CA GLU A 87 10.69 -16.48 5.99
C GLU A 87 11.71 -15.43 5.52
N LEU A 88 12.50 -14.85 6.43
CA LEU A 88 13.47 -13.80 6.11
C LEU A 88 14.52 -14.28 5.10
N ASN A 89 15.17 -15.41 5.37
CA ASN A 89 16.21 -15.94 4.48
C ASN A 89 15.67 -16.26 3.07
N PHE A 90 14.44 -16.78 3.00
CA PHE A 90 13.79 -17.05 1.73
C PHE A 90 13.46 -15.74 0.99
N ALA A 91 12.98 -14.73 1.71
CA ALA A 91 12.64 -13.44 1.13
C ALA A 91 13.89 -12.73 0.58
N THR A 92 14.98 -12.66 1.33
CA THR A 92 16.25 -12.07 0.87
C THR A 92 16.75 -12.77 -0.39
N ALA A 93 16.80 -14.11 -0.39
CA ALA A 93 17.22 -14.88 -1.57
C ALA A 93 16.28 -14.71 -2.78
N ALA A 94 14.99 -14.50 -2.55
CA ALA A 94 14.01 -14.25 -3.61
C ALA A 94 14.20 -12.87 -4.25
N VAL A 95 14.48 -11.84 -3.44
CA VAL A 95 14.75 -10.48 -3.91
C VAL A 95 16.02 -10.42 -4.76
N GLU A 96 17.10 -11.07 -4.31
CA GLU A 96 18.36 -11.17 -5.05
C GLU A 96 18.16 -11.82 -6.43
N LYS A 97 17.31 -12.85 -6.51
CA LYS A 97 17.03 -13.59 -7.75
C LYS A 97 16.10 -12.86 -8.71
N SER A 98 15.06 -12.19 -8.20
CA SER A 98 14.03 -11.59 -9.07
C SER A 98 14.40 -10.17 -9.54
N LYS A 99 15.27 -9.45 -8.81
CA LYS A 99 15.57 -8.01 -8.97
C LYS A 99 14.33 -7.09 -8.94
N VAL A 100 13.12 -7.64 -8.81
CA VAL A 100 11.85 -6.92 -8.93
C VAL A 100 10.84 -7.63 -8.03
N GLY A 101 10.71 -7.14 -6.80
CA GLY A 101 9.56 -7.40 -5.94
C GLY A 101 9.46 -8.78 -5.32
N LEU A 102 8.87 -8.82 -4.12
CA LEU A 102 8.50 -10.05 -3.43
C LEU A 102 7.12 -10.55 -3.90
N ASN A 103 7.15 -11.69 -4.59
CA ASN A 103 5.95 -12.48 -4.88
C ASN A 103 5.44 -13.17 -3.59
N ARG A 104 4.43 -14.03 -3.74
CA ARG A 104 3.87 -14.78 -2.61
C ARG A 104 4.97 -15.57 -1.90
N ILE A 105 5.08 -15.37 -0.59
CA ILE A 105 6.14 -15.95 0.25
C ILE A 105 5.65 -17.26 0.86
N THR A 106 4.60 -17.19 1.69
CA THR A 106 3.93 -18.36 2.26
C THR A 106 2.42 -18.17 2.30
N LEU A 107 1.67 -19.27 2.39
CA LEU A 107 0.21 -19.23 2.54
C LEU A 107 -0.21 -18.51 3.83
N ARG A 108 0.57 -18.68 4.92
CA ARG A 108 0.35 -18.00 6.20
C ARG A 108 0.44 -16.48 6.04
N ASN A 109 1.51 -16.00 5.42
CA ASN A 109 1.75 -14.57 5.19
C ASN A 109 0.62 -13.96 4.35
N GLU A 110 0.23 -14.62 3.26
CA GLU A 110 -0.90 -14.18 2.42
C GLU A 110 -2.24 -14.15 3.19
N GLN A 111 -2.52 -15.16 4.00
CA GLN A 111 -3.74 -15.20 4.82
C GLN A 111 -3.76 -14.10 5.88
N GLU A 112 -2.64 -13.81 6.54
CA GLU A 112 -2.57 -12.75 7.55
C GLU A 112 -2.83 -11.37 6.93
N ILE A 113 -2.27 -11.12 5.75
CA ILE A 113 -2.44 -9.85 5.01
C ILE A 113 -3.87 -9.71 4.48
N LEU A 114 -4.30 -10.68 3.66
CA LEU A 114 -5.55 -10.57 2.90
C LEU A 114 -6.79 -10.81 3.77
N CYS A 115 -6.74 -11.79 4.68
CA CYS A 115 -7.94 -12.20 5.41
C CYS A 115 -8.11 -11.49 6.75
N LYS A 116 -7.03 -11.09 7.42
CA LYS A 116 -7.13 -10.42 8.72
C LYS A 116 -6.97 -8.92 8.58
N ARG A 117 -5.79 -8.46 8.16
CA ARG A 117 -5.44 -7.03 8.28
C ARG A 117 -6.14 -6.13 7.28
N LEU A 118 -6.19 -6.47 6.00
CA LEU A 118 -6.89 -5.62 5.03
C LEU A 118 -8.39 -5.57 5.32
N LYS A 119 -9.02 -6.71 5.64
CA LYS A 119 -10.44 -6.74 6.01
C LYS A 119 -10.72 -5.95 7.28
N GLU A 120 -9.90 -6.08 8.31
CA GLU A 120 -10.03 -5.29 9.54
C GLU A 120 -9.83 -3.80 9.25
N PHE A 121 -8.77 -3.44 8.54
CA PHE A 121 -8.46 -2.05 8.22
C PHE A 121 -9.59 -1.37 7.44
N PHE A 122 -10.11 -2.01 6.39
CA PHE A 122 -11.23 -1.47 5.63
C PHE A 122 -12.52 -1.44 6.45
N ARG A 123 -12.73 -2.38 7.39
CA ARG A 123 -13.90 -2.37 8.27
C ARG A 123 -13.85 -1.28 9.33
N THR A 124 -12.68 -0.90 9.82
CA THR A 124 -12.56 0.15 10.85
C THR A 124 -12.51 1.56 10.28
N SER A 125 -12.16 1.70 9.00
CA SER A 125 -11.92 2.98 8.35
C SER A 125 -13.10 3.48 7.50
N LEU A 126 -14.08 2.62 7.23
CA LEU A 126 -15.36 2.91 6.57
C LEU A 126 -16.50 2.87 7.59
#